data_AF-A0A0J9Y095-F1
#
_entry.id   AF-A0A0J9Y095-F1
#
_cell.length_a   1.000
_cell.length_b   1.000
_cell.length_c   1.000
_cell.angle_alpha   90.00
_cell.angle_beta   90.00
_cell.angle_gamma   90.00
#
_symmetry.space_group_name_H-M   'P 1'
#
loop_
_entity.id
_entity.type
_entity.pdbx_description
1 polymer ?
#
loop_
_entity_poly.entity_id
_entity_poly.type
_entity_poly.pdbx_seq_one_letter_code
_entity_poly.pdbx_strand_id
1 'polypeptide(L)'
;MLRQSFSGTNKMSETLENIKSSIIRWWTAVNADKQPKPNPARMVTVQELPIYSDEKPYYKEVEELPMSIQKEMALLRRAALRRFGDFGESYLNVEEKSKKVFNSAQEFQRFLQEDYGLLPKAAAITIGGLTGFFLGMKKSVFRRFLYSGMGLLTMTAFCYPYEAIAVTRTAFEHGKMAWENFARYE
;
A
#
# COMPACT_ATOMS: atom_id res chain seq x y z
N MET A 1 21.15 26.80 4.03
CA MET A 1 20.43 25.51 3.83
C MET A 1 21.06 24.30 4.51
N LEU A 2 22.39 24.18 4.66
CA LEU A 2 23.04 23.00 5.26
C LEU A 2 22.77 22.77 6.76
N ARG A 3 22.48 23.82 7.54
CA ARG A 3 22.21 23.72 8.99
C ARG A 3 20.86 23.05 9.33
N GLN A 4 19.85 23.18 8.46
CA GLN A 4 18.55 22.53 8.68
C GLN A 4 18.60 21.03 8.38
N SER A 5 19.37 20.61 7.37
CA SER A 5 19.57 19.18 7.06
C SER A 5 20.30 18.46 8.20
N PHE A 6 21.35 19.07 8.76
CA PHE A 6 22.09 18.52 9.90
C PHE A 6 21.24 18.45 11.19
N SER A 7 20.36 19.43 11.45
CA SER A 7 19.46 19.37 12.61
C SER A 7 18.43 18.24 12.49
N GLY A 8 17.95 17.95 11.28
CA GLY A 8 17.02 16.85 11.01
C GLY A 8 17.62 15.46 11.24
N THR A 9 18.87 15.24 10.83
CA THR A 9 19.55 13.94 10.99
C THR A 9 19.85 13.61 12.46
N ASN A 10 20.23 14.60 13.26
CA ASN A 10 20.50 14.42 14.69
C ASN A 10 19.22 14.07 15.47
N LYS A 11 18.09 14.70 15.14
CA LYS A 11 16.80 14.40 15.78
C LYS A 11 16.32 12.98 15.45
N MET A 12 16.54 12.51 14.21
CA MET A 12 16.21 11.15 13.80
C MET A 12 17.08 10.10 14.53
N SER A 13 18.38 10.34 14.69
CA SER A 13 19.26 9.41 15.43
C SER A 13 18.88 9.31 16.92
N GLU A 14 18.54 10.43 17.57
CA GLU A 14 18.07 10.42 18.96
C GLU A 14 16.76 9.65 19.12
N THR A 15 15.81 9.79 18.19
CA THR A 15 14.56 9.00 18.23
C THR A 15 14.82 7.51 18.05
N LEU A 16 15.79 7.14 17.22
CA LEU A 16 16.14 5.73 16.96
C LEU A 16 16.79 5.09 18.20
N GLU A 17 17.70 5.79 18.88
CA GLU A 17 18.33 5.29 20.11
C GLU A 17 17.31 5.15 21.27
N ASN A 18 16.33 6.06 21.36
CA ASN A 18 15.23 5.95 22.32
C ASN A 18 14.32 4.75 22.03
N ILE A 19 14.01 4.49 20.75
CA ILE A 19 13.21 3.31 20.36
C ILE A 19 13.99 2.02 20.67
N LYS A 20 15.27 1.98 20.32
CA LYS A 20 16.14 0.82 20.57
C LYS A 20 16.26 0.51 22.06
N SER A 21 16.51 1.52 22.90
CA SER A 21 16.60 1.33 24.35
C SER A 21 15.27 0.88 24.97
N SER A 22 14.14 1.38 24.46
CA SER A 22 12.81 0.96 24.89
C SER A 22 12.52 -0.50 24.54
N ILE A 23 12.90 -0.95 23.33
CA ILE A 23 12.77 -2.34 22.91
C ILE A 23 13.63 -3.26 23.78
N ILE A 24 14.88 -2.87 24.07
CA ILE A 24 15.77 -3.64 24.93
C ILE A 24 15.17 -3.79 26.34
N ARG A 25 14.69 -2.70 26.94
CA ARG A 25 14.02 -2.74 28.26
C ARG A 25 12.78 -3.61 28.26
N TRP A 26 11.97 -3.53 27.21
CA TRP A 26 10.78 -4.38 27.10
C TRP A 26 11.17 -5.86 26.95
N TRP A 27 12.16 -6.16 26.12
CA TRP A 27 12.63 -7.53 25.90
C TRP A 27 13.25 -8.14 27.15
N THR A 28 13.99 -7.36 27.94
CA THR A 28 14.51 -7.82 29.24
C THR A 28 13.38 -8.03 30.24
N ALA A 29 12.37 -7.15 30.29
CA ALA A 29 11.21 -7.33 31.17
C ALA A 29 10.39 -8.59 30.84
N VAL A 30 10.17 -8.89 29.57
CA VAL A 30 9.43 -10.08 29.11
C VAL A 30 10.17 -11.38 29.42
N ASN A 31 11.51 -11.35 29.41
CA ASN A 31 12.32 -12.53 29.69
C ASN A 31 12.77 -12.65 31.15
N ALA A 32 12.62 -11.61 31.97
CA ALA A 32 13.02 -11.62 33.38
C ALA A 32 12.30 -12.72 34.19
N ASP A 33 11.03 -13.00 33.88
CA ASP A 33 10.24 -14.00 34.58
C ASP A 33 10.54 -15.45 34.14
N LYS A 34 11.06 -15.62 32.90
CA LYS A 34 11.42 -16.93 32.36
C LYS A 34 12.81 -17.42 32.79
N GLN A 35 13.61 -16.55 33.41
CA GLN A 35 14.95 -16.90 33.89
C GLN A 35 14.84 -17.66 35.23
N PRO A 36 15.39 -18.88 35.35
CA PRO A 36 15.38 -19.60 36.62
C PRO A 36 16.14 -18.79 37.69
N LYS A 37 15.55 -18.62 38.88
CA LYS A 37 16.20 -17.90 40.00
C LYS A 37 17.51 -18.60 40.37
N PRO A 38 18.66 -17.88 40.45
CA PRO A 38 19.95 -18.51 40.70
C PRO A 38 19.99 -19.12 42.10
N ASN A 39 20.22 -20.43 42.18
CA ASN A 39 20.40 -21.16 43.42
C ASN A 39 21.88 -21.06 43.85
N PRO A 40 22.21 -20.45 45.00
CA PRO A 40 23.60 -20.22 45.41
C PRO A 40 24.38 -21.50 45.70
N ALA A 41 23.70 -22.63 45.93
CA ALA A 41 24.34 -23.92 46.12
C ALA A 41 24.79 -24.60 44.81
N ARG A 42 24.44 -24.03 43.64
CA ARG A 42 24.71 -24.59 42.31
C ARG A 42 25.28 -23.55 41.35
N MET A 43 26.16 -22.67 41.86
CA MET A 43 26.92 -21.74 41.03
C MET A 43 28.20 -22.44 40.55
N VAL A 44 28.38 -22.52 39.24
CA VAL A 44 29.50 -23.19 38.57
C VAL A 44 30.14 -22.19 37.61
N THR A 45 31.47 -22.23 37.45
CA THR A 45 32.17 -21.29 36.55
C THR A 45 31.82 -21.57 35.08
N VAL A 46 31.84 -20.55 34.22
CA VAL A 46 31.42 -20.64 32.79
C VAL A 46 32.17 -21.75 32.04
N GLN A 47 33.37 -22.10 32.49
CA GLN A 47 34.25 -23.10 31.87
C GLN A 47 33.88 -24.54 32.26
N GLU A 48 33.19 -24.72 33.40
CA GLU A 48 32.72 -26.02 33.92
C GLU A 48 31.27 -26.32 33.53
N LEU A 49 30.63 -25.42 32.78
CA LEU A 49 29.30 -25.64 32.22
C LEU A 49 29.46 -26.38 30.88
N PRO A 50 29.18 -27.70 30.80
CA PRO A 50 29.08 -28.34 29.50
C PRO A 50 27.95 -27.67 28.72
N ILE A 51 28.29 -26.88 27.70
CA ILE A 51 27.32 -26.16 26.86
C ILE A 51 26.33 -27.14 26.20
N TYR A 52 26.74 -28.39 26.03
CA TYR A 52 25.89 -29.50 25.62
C TYR A 52 26.16 -30.69 26.54
N SER A 53 25.11 -31.34 27.03
CA SER A 53 25.25 -32.68 27.60
C SER A 53 25.59 -33.64 26.46
N ASP A 54 26.65 -34.45 26.61
CA ASP A 54 27.02 -35.50 25.63
C ASP A 54 25.94 -36.59 25.51
N GLU A 55 25.00 -36.62 26.47
CA GLU A 55 23.80 -37.43 26.38
C GLU A 55 22.82 -36.76 25.41
N LYS A 56 22.88 -37.14 24.14
CA LYS A 56 21.84 -36.80 23.15
C LYS A 56 20.54 -37.42 23.65
N PRO A 57 19.54 -36.67 24.14
CA PRO A 57 18.25 -37.27 24.43
C PRO A 57 17.72 -37.85 23.13
N TYR A 58 17.26 -39.11 23.15
CA TYR A 58 16.59 -39.72 22.02
C TYR A 58 15.32 -38.93 21.73
N TYR A 59 15.40 -37.97 20.81
CA TYR A 59 14.24 -37.30 20.27
C TYR A 59 13.61 -38.29 19.28
N LYS A 60 12.42 -38.78 19.61
CA LYS A 60 11.54 -39.29 18.56
C LYS A 60 11.08 -38.05 17.83
N GLU A 61 11.57 -37.84 16.61
CA GLU A 61 10.99 -36.88 15.69
C GLU A 61 9.56 -37.36 15.42
N VAL A 62 8.64 -36.91 16.27
CA VAL A 62 7.22 -37.10 16.04
C VAL A 62 6.92 -36.21 14.84
N GLU A 63 6.58 -36.84 13.72
CA GLU A 63 6.03 -36.15 12.58
C GLU A 63 4.73 -35.46 13.06
N GLU A 64 4.85 -34.23 13.54
CA GLU A 64 3.70 -33.45 14.01
C GLU A 64 2.80 -33.22 12.80
N LEU A 65 1.74 -34.02 12.71
CA LEU A 65 0.73 -33.88 11.67
C LEU A 65 0.19 -32.44 11.76
N PRO A 66 0.40 -31.60 10.73
CA PRO A 66 0.18 -30.17 10.89
C PRO A 66 -1.28 -29.93 11.26
N MET A 67 -1.49 -29.20 12.36
CA MET A 67 -2.82 -28.84 12.83
C MET A 67 -3.60 -28.18 11.68
N SER A 68 -4.91 -28.41 11.61
CA SER A 68 -5.77 -27.90 10.53
C SER A 68 -5.54 -26.40 10.25
N ILE A 69 -5.38 -25.59 11.30
CA ILE A 69 -5.14 -24.14 11.20
C ILE A 69 -3.78 -23.81 10.56
N GLN A 70 -2.73 -24.57 10.85
CA GLN A 70 -1.41 -24.37 10.24
C GLN A 70 -1.44 -24.68 8.74
N LYS A 71 -2.22 -25.68 8.32
CA LYS A 71 -2.44 -25.99 6.89
C LYS A 71 -3.13 -24.83 6.17
N GLU A 72 -4.17 -24.27 6.77
CA GLU A 72 -4.91 -23.12 6.20
C GLU A 72 -4.03 -21.88 6.05
N MET A 73 -3.25 -21.53 7.09
CA MET A 73 -2.32 -20.39 7.03
C MET A 73 -1.22 -20.60 5.98
N ALA A 74 -0.70 -21.83 5.86
CA ALA A 74 0.27 -22.18 4.83
C ALA A 74 -0.33 -22.08 3.42
N LEU A 75 -1.60 -22.47 3.25
CA LEU A 75 -2.32 -22.36 1.98
C LEU A 75 -2.54 -20.89 1.61
N LEU A 76 -3.04 -20.07 2.55
CA LEU A 76 -3.23 -18.63 2.35
C LEU A 76 -1.92 -17.93 1.96
N ARG A 77 -0.83 -18.26 2.66
CA ARG A 77 0.51 -17.72 2.36
C ARG A 77 0.98 -18.11 0.97
N ARG A 78 0.80 -19.37 0.57
CA ARG A 78 1.17 -19.86 -0.78
C ARG A 78 0.31 -19.20 -1.87
N ALA A 79 -0.99 -19.05 -1.64
CA ALA A 79 -1.90 -18.39 -2.57
C ALA A 79 -1.57 -16.91 -2.73
N ALA A 80 -1.30 -16.22 -1.62
CA ALA A 80 -0.86 -14.82 -1.63
C ALA A 80 0.48 -14.67 -2.37
N LEU A 81 1.49 -15.48 -2.02
CA LEU A 81 2.80 -15.42 -2.66
C LEU A 81 2.73 -15.73 -4.16
N ARG A 82 1.91 -16.69 -4.59
CA ARG A 82 1.68 -16.92 -6.03
C ARG A 82 1.07 -15.71 -6.70
N ARG A 83 0.03 -15.13 -6.10
CA ARG A 83 -0.66 -13.96 -6.68
C ARG A 83 0.23 -12.73 -6.75
N PHE A 84 1.08 -12.49 -5.76
CA PHE A 84 2.02 -11.37 -5.74
C PHE A 84 3.28 -11.63 -6.56
N GLY A 85 3.75 -12.87 -6.65
CA GLY A 85 4.92 -13.25 -7.45
C GLY A 85 4.72 -12.98 -8.94
N ASP A 86 3.54 -13.32 -9.48
CA ASP A 86 3.19 -13.04 -10.89
C ASP A 86 3.15 -11.53 -11.20
N PHE A 87 2.81 -10.71 -10.19
CA PHE A 87 2.81 -9.26 -10.33
C PHE A 87 4.24 -8.70 -10.41
N GLY A 88 5.19 -9.25 -9.65
CA GLY A 88 6.59 -8.79 -9.60
C GLY A 88 7.31 -8.87 -10.95
N GLU A 89 7.19 -10.00 -11.63
CA GLU A 89 7.80 -10.23 -12.96
C GLU A 89 7.23 -9.28 -14.04
N SER A 90 5.97 -8.86 -13.88
CA SER A 90 5.32 -7.96 -14.83
C SER A 90 5.94 -6.57 -14.82
N TYR A 91 6.51 -6.11 -13.68
CA TYR A 91 7.00 -4.73 -13.49
C TYR A 91 8.21 -4.34 -14.35
N LEU A 92 9.13 -5.28 -14.63
CA LEU A 92 10.33 -4.96 -15.42
C LEU A 92 9.99 -4.59 -16.88
N ASN A 93 8.84 -5.06 -17.38
CA ASN A 93 8.36 -4.76 -18.72
C ASN A 93 7.31 -3.61 -18.74
N VAL A 94 7.03 -2.99 -17.59
CA VAL A 94 6.02 -1.92 -17.50
C VAL A 94 6.53 -0.61 -18.08
N GLU A 95 7.82 -0.29 -17.98
CA GLU A 95 8.29 1.02 -18.43
C GLU A 95 8.20 1.20 -19.95
N GLU A 96 8.58 0.17 -20.72
CA GLU A 96 8.46 0.22 -22.18
C GLU A 96 6.99 0.14 -22.62
N LYS A 97 6.18 -0.69 -21.95
CA LYS A 97 4.75 -0.80 -22.24
C LYS A 97 3.99 0.46 -21.87
N SER A 98 4.34 1.12 -20.77
CA SER A 98 3.70 2.37 -20.35
C SER A 98 3.99 3.48 -21.35
N LYS A 99 5.25 3.63 -21.80
CA LYS A 99 5.61 4.58 -22.86
C LYS A 99 4.81 4.33 -24.14
N LYS A 100 4.65 3.07 -24.56
CA LYS A 100 3.80 2.71 -25.72
C LYS A 100 2.33 3.08 -25.51
N VAL A 101 1.78 2.80 -24.34
CA VAL A 101 0.39 3.17 -24.00
C VAL A 101 0.23 4.69 -23.99
N PHE A 102 1.15 5.43 -23.39
CA PHE A 102 1.13 6.90 -23.39
C PHE A 102 1.23 7.48 -24.81
N ASN A 103 2.15 6.96 -25.64
CA ASN A 103 2.26 7.40 -27.02
C ASN A 103 0.98 7.11 -27.81
N SER A 104 0.39 5.91 -27.64
CA SER A 104 -0.88 5.57 -28.28
C SER A 104 -2.03 6.47 -27.80
N ALA A 105 -2.08 6.78 -26.50
CA ALA A 105 -3.09 7.68 -25.94
C ALA A 105 -2.92 9.10 -26.49
N GLN A 106 -1.68 9.57 -26.66
CA GLN A 106 -1.39 10.88 -27.25
C GLN A 106 -1.79 10.95 -28.72
N GLU A 107 -1.59 9.88 -29.48
CA GLU A 107 -2.08 9.76 -30.85
C GLU A 107 -3.62 9.83 -30.88
N PHE A 108 -4.31 9.01 -30.07
CA PHE A 108 -5.77 9.06 -29.96
C PHE A 108 -6.29 10.45 -29.56
N GLN A 109 -5.58 11.15 -28.67
CA GLN A 109 -5.93 12.50 -28.28
C GLN A 109 -5.87 13.46 -29.47
N ARG A 110 -4.80 13.41 -30.27
CA ARG A 110 -4.67 14.23 -31.50
C ARG A 110 -5.77 13.88 -32.51
N PHE A 111 -6.04 12.59 -32.73
CA PHE A 111 -7.11 12.14 -33.63
C PHE A 111 -8.51 12.63 -33.22
N LEU A 112 -8.82 12.68 -31.92
CA LEU A 112 -10.08 13.21 -31.42
C LEU A 112 -10.17 14.74 -31.48
N GLN A 113 -9.03 15.42 -31.60
CA GLN A 113 -8.93 16.86 -31.60
C GLN A 113 -8.97 17.45 -33.03
N GLU A 114 -8.46 16.71 -34.03
CA GLU A 114 -8.33 17.19 -35.41
C GLU A 114 -9.55 16.87 -36.31
N ASP A 115 -10.21 15.71 -36.18
CA ASP A 115 -11.07 15.19 -37.28
C ASP A 115 -12.50 14.72 -36.94
N TYR A 116 -13.00 14.84 -35.70
CA TYR A 116 -14.32 14.30 -35.35
C TYR A 116 -15.33 15.31 -34.79
N GLY A 117 -16.59 15.19 -35.26
CA GLY A 117 -17.74 15.96 -34.78
C GLY A 117 -18.18 15.58 -33.36
N LEU A 118 -19.25 16.22 -32.86
CA LEU A 118 -19.80 16.00 -31.51
C LEU A 118 -20.20 14.53 -31.22
N LEU A 119 -20.51 13.74 -32.26
CA LEU A 119 -21.05 12.39 -32.14
C LEU A 119 -20.05 11.37 -31.54
N PRO A 120 -18.80 11.23 -32.03
CA PRO A 120 -17.87 10.26 -31.45
C PRO A 120 -17.35 10.66 -30.07
N LYS A 121 -17.30 11.96 -29.77
CA LYS A 121 -16.96 12.48 -28.44
C LYS A 121 -17.99 12.07 -27.40
N ALA A 122 -19.27 12.25 -27.71
CA ALA A 122 -20.37 11.80 -26.86
C ALA A 122 -20.39 10.27 -26.72
N ALA A 123 -20.14 9.54 -27.80
CA ALA A 123 -20.06 8.08 -27.77
C ALA A 123 -18.96 7.59 -26.81
N ALA A 124 -17.74 8.15 -26.90
CA ALA A 124 -16.64 7.80 -26.01
C ALA A 124 -16.98 8.03 -24.53
N ILE A 125 -17.61 9.17 -24.21
CA ILE A 125 -18.06 9.49 -22.84
C ILE A 125 -19.09 8.47 -22.37
N THR A 126 -20.07 8.13 -23.19
CA THR A 126 -21.12 7.16 -22.81
C THR A 126 -20.55 5.78 -22.56
N ILE A 127 -19.59 5.31 -23.38
CA ILE A 127 -18.92 4.02 -23.21
C ILE A 127 -18.09 4.03 -21.93
N GLY A 128 -17.37 5.12 -21.62
CA GLY A 128 -16.63 5.25 -20.37
C GLY A 128 -17.53 5.23 -19.13
N GLY A 129 -18.65 5.94 -19.17
CA GLY A 129 -19.64 5.96 -18.10
C GLY A 129 -20.30 4.59 -17.89
N LEU A 130 -20.74 3.94 -18.98
CA LEU A 130 -21.35 2.62 -18.96
C LEU A 130 -20.38 1.56 -18.41
N THR A 131 -19.11 1.61 -18.84
CA THR A 131 -18.05 0.73 -18.35
C THR A 131 -17.82 0.92 -16.85
N GLY A 132 -17.74 2.17 -16.37
CA GLY A 132 -17.62 2.48 -14.94
C GLY A 132 -18.83 2.00 -14.14
N PHE A 133 -20.03 2.12 -14.69
CA PHE A 133 -21.25 1.64 -14.08
C PHE A 133 -21.30 0.12 -13.95
N PHE A 134 -20.94 -0.61 -15.00
CA PHE A 134 -20.85 -2.08 -14.97
C PHE A 134 -19.81 -2.55 -13.94
N LEU A 135 -18.68 -1.85 -13.83
CA LEU A 135 -17.66 -2.14 -12.82
C LEU A 135 -18.15 -1.90 -11.38
N GLY A 136 -19.04 -0.91 -11.19
CA GLY A 136 -19.66 -0.59 -9.91
C GLY A 136 -20.86 -1.48 -9.53
N MET A 137 -21.41 -2.26 -10.46
CA MET A 137 -22.68 -2.99 -10.31
C MET A 137 -22.66 -4.06 -9.19
N LYS A 138 -21.50 -4.65 -8.91
CA LYS A 138 -21.34 -5.70 -7.87
C LYS A 138 -21.30 -5.14 -6.43
N LYS A 139 -21.36 -3.81 -6.25
CA LYS A 139 -21.19 -3.13 -4.95
C LYS A 139 -22.39 -2.20 -4.66
N SER A 140 -22.39 -1.57 -3.49
CA SER A 140 -23.40 -0.60 -3.03
C SER A 140 -23.74 0.48 -4.07
N VAL A 141 -24.99 0.96 -4.05
CA VAL A 141 -25.53 1.99 -4.96
C VAL A 141 -24.64 3.24 -5.02
N PHE A 142 -24.04 3.66 -3.91
CA PHE A 142 -23.12 4.80 -3.89
C PHE A 142 -21.87 4.57 -4.74
N ARG A 143 -21.30 3.36 -4.66
CA ARG A 143 -20.14 3.00 -5.49
C ARG A 143 -20.50 2.96 -6.96
N ARG A 144 -21.71 2.50 -7.31
CA ARG A 144 -22.19 2.52 -8.70
C ARG A 144 -22.18 3.94 -9.28
N PHE A 145 -22.67 4.93 -8.53
CA PHE A 145 -22.61 6.33 -8.96
C PHE A 145 -21.18 6.87 -9.03
N LEU A 146 -20.34 6.58 -8.03
CA LEU A 146 -18.95 7.04 -8.04
C LEU A 146 -18.16 6.47 -9.22
N TYR A 147 -18.26 5.16 -9.49
CA TYR A 147 -17.52 4.54 -10.60
C TYR A 147 -18.04 5.02 -11.97
N SER A 148 -19.35 5.18 -12.11
CA SER A 148 -19.93 5.77 -13.32
C SER A 148 -19.49 7.23 -13.52
N GLY A 149 -19.51 8.03 -12.45
CA GLY A 149 -19.09 9.44 -12.48
C GLY A 149 -17.61 9.59 -12.81
N MET A 150 -16.76 8.74 -12.24
CA MET A 150 -15.34 8.70 -12.57
C MET A 150 -15.10 8.30 -14.04
N GLY A 151 -15.84 7.31 -14.56
CA GLY A 151 -15.74 6.90 -15.96
C GLY A 151 -16.19 7.99 -16.94
N LEU A 152 -17.23 8.75 -16.59
CA LEU A 152 -17.63 9.94 -17.34
C LEU A 152 -16.58 11.03 -17.26
N LEU A 153 -16.12 11.37 -16.04
CA LEU A 153 -15.15 12.44 -15.80
C LEU A 153 -13.83 12.22 -16.53
N THR A 154 -13.29 11.00 -16.48
CA THR A 154 -12.01 10.69 -17.14
C THR A 154 -12.12 10.81 -18.65
N MET A 155 -13.20 10.32 -19.25
CA MET A 155 -13.43 10.46 -20.69
C MET A 155 -13.71 11.91 -21.10
N THR A 156 -14.47 12.67 -20.29
CA THR A 156 -14.70 14.09 -20.57
C THR A 156 -13.42 14.90 -20.47
N ALA A 157 -12.58 14.65 -19.46
CA ALA A 157 -11.31 15.36 -19.28
C ALA A 157 -10.33 15.04 -20.42
N PHE A 158 -10.37 13.82 -20.93
CA PHE A 158 -9.56 13.40 -22.08
C PHE A 158 -10.02 14.05 -23.39
N CYS A 159 -11.33 14.22 -23.58
CA CYS A 159 -11.92 14.72 -24.82
C CYS A 159 -12.04 16.26 -24.90
N TYR A 160 -12.17 16.92 -23.74
CA TYR A 160 -12.35 18.37 -23.58
C TYR A 160 -11.42 18.94 -22.49
N PRO A 161 -10.10 18.92 -22.70
CA PRO A 161 -9.14 19.27 -21.65
C PRO A 161 -9.20 20.75 -21.25
N TYR A 162 -9.44 21.67 -22.20
CA TYR A 162 -9.47 23.11 -21.92
C TYR A 162 -10.73 23.50 -21.14
N GLU A 163 -11.88 22.96 -21.54
CA GLU A 163 -13.16 23.17 -20.88
C GLU A 163 -13.17 22.54 -19.48
N ALA A 164 -12.60 21.34 -19.33
CA ALA A 164 -12.45 20.69 -18.03
C ALA A 164 -11.56 21.51 -17.08
N ILE A 165 -10.46 22.09 -17.57
CA ILE A 165 -9.61 22.98 -16.75
C ILE A 165 -10.36 24.26 -16.36
N ALA A 166 -11.17 24.84 -17.26
CA ALA A 166 -11.95 26.04 -16.95
C ALA A 166 -13.03 25.78 -15.89
N VAL A 167 -13.78 24.69 -16.03
CA VAL A 167 -14.82 24.28 -15.08
C VAL A 167 -14.21 23.90 -13.73
N THR A 168 -13.09 23.18 -13.71
CA THR A 168 -12.44 22.80 -12.44
C THR A 168 -11.89 24.00 -11.69
N ARG A 169 -11.32 25.00 -12.38
CA ARG A 169 -10.86 26.24 -11.76
C ARG A 169 -12.02 27.03 -11.13
N THR A 170 -13.09 27.25 -11.89
CA THR A 170 -14.26 27.98 -11.39
C THR A 170 -14.91 27.24 -10.21
N ALA A 171 -15.05 25.91 -10.30
CA ALA A 171 -15.55 25.10 -9.19
C ALA A 171 -14.67 25.20 -7.94
N PHE A 172 -13.34 25.20 -8.11
CA PHE A 172 -12.41 25.35 -7.00
C PHE A 172 -12.50 26.74 -6.34
N GLU A 173 -12.58 27.81 -7.14
CA GLU A 173 -12.75 29.17 -6.63
C GLU A 173 -14.07 29.34 -5.86
N HIS A 174 -15.18 28.86 -6.42
CA HIS A 174 -16.47 28.88 -5.73
C HIS A 174 -16.48 28.01 -4.47
N GLY A 175 -15.84 26.83 -4.52
CA GLY A 175 -15.70 25.96 -3.36
C GLY A 175 -14.88 26.61 -2.25
N LYS A 176 -13.79 27.30 -2.60
CA LYS A 176 -12.98 28.07 -1.65
C LYS A 176 -13.78 29.22 -1.05
N MET A 177 -14.49 30.00 -1.86
CA MET A 177 -15.36 31.08 -1.38
C MET A 177 -16.46 30.56 -0.44
N ALA A 178 -17.10 29.44 -0.78
CA ALA A 178 -18.09 28.81 0.07
C ALA A 178 -17.49 28.35 1.40
N TRP A 179 -16.33 27.69 1.36
CA TRP A 179 -15.62 27.24 2.55
C TRP A 179 -15.23 28.39 3.48
N GLU A 180 -14.66 29.46 2.94
CA GLU A 180 -14.29 30.66 3.71
C GLU A 180 -15.50 31.33 4.35
N ASN A 181 -16.65 31.33 3.66
CA ASN A 181 -17.90 31.81 4.23
C ASN A 181 -18.35 30.93 5.40
N PHE A 182 -18.31 29.60 5.28
CA PHE A 182 -18.65 28.70 6.39
C PHE A 182 -17.70 28.87 7.58
N ALA A 183 -16.40 28.90 7.33
CA ALA A 183 -15.37 29.03 8.36
C ALA A 183 -15.38 30.39 9.09
N ARG A 184 -16.07 31.41 8.54
CA ARG A 184 -16.26 32.72 9.20
C ARG A 184 -17.44 32.73 10.18
N TYR A 185 -18.39 31.80 10.03
CA TYR A 185 -19.57 31.69 10.89
C TYR A 185 -19.40 30.69 12.04
N GLU A 186 -18.26 29.98 12.09
CA GLU A 186 -17.84 29.10 13.18
C GLU A 186 -16.88 29.83 14.13
#